data_AF-A0A2N1QTK2-F1
#
_entry.id   AF-A0A2N1QTK2-F1
#
_cell.length_a   1.000
_cell.length_b   1.000
_cell.length_c   1.000
_cell.angle_alpha   90.00
_cell.angle_beta   90.00
_cell.angle_gamma   90.00
#
_symmetry.space_group_name_H-M   'P 1'
#
loop_
_entity.id
_entity.type
_entity.pdbx_description
1 polymer ?
#
loop_
_entity_poly.entity_id
_entity_poly.type
_entity_poly.pdbx_seq_one_letter_code
_entity_poly.pdbx_strand_id
1 'polypeptide(L)'
;MLEGGVPVGLFPFFYVCITNNKDLAECVDDPRLVEGSAISVLTIARDMVHQGWKLVASPLYGNFKPAQQPYRTLILSRRDENTQISADSYSLELIESAMNIFRECEIKRIPGDMPDQIDSDYKYVDFALMEDTLRECGILRCDLHRCTRG
;
A
#
# COMPACT_ATOMS: atom_id res chain seq x y z
N MET A 1 24.08 10.31 35.14
CA MET A 1 23.08 11.07 34.37
C MET A 1 23.43 10.86 32.91
N LEU A 2 22.72 9.94 32.23
CA LEU A 2 22.84 9.75 30.80
C LEU A 2 21.51 10.20 30.20
N GLU A 3 21.51 11.41 29.64
CA GLU A 3 20.42 11.94 28.83
C GLU A 3 20.37 11.12 27.53
N GLY A 4 19.63 10.01 27.56
CA GLY A 4 19.33 9.19 26.40
C GLY A 4 18.25 9.85 25.54
N GLY A 5 18.56 11.01 24.97
CA GLY A 5 17.75 11.57 23.89
C GLY A 5 17.87 10.66 22.67
N VAL A 6 16.78 10.00 22.29
CA VAL A 6 16.71 9.26 21.03
C VAL A 6 17.06 10.22 19.88
N PRO A 7 18.02 9.91 18.99
CA PRO A 7 18.39 10.82 17.92
C PRO A 7 17.18 11.07 17.01
N VAL A 8 16.84 12.34 16.78
CA VAL A 8 15.80 12.81 15.83
C VAL A 8 16.29 12.63 14.38
N GLY A 9 16.69 11.41 14.02
CA GLY A 9 17.30 11.10 12.73
C GLY A 9 17.12 9.65 12.27
N LEU A 10 16.24 8.85 12.90
CA LEU A 10 16.13 7.42 12.57
C LEU A 10 15.24 7.10 11.36
N PHE A 11 14.44 8.05 10.85
CA PHE A 11 13.63 7.83 9.64
C PHE A 11 13.77 9.01 8.69
N PRO A 12 14.76 9.00 7.77
CA PRO A 12 14.95 10.06 6.78
C PRO A 12 13.92 10.02 5.65
N PHE A 13 12.82 9.29 5.83
CA PHE A 13 11.77 9.08 4.85
C PHE A 13 10.41 9.19 5.50
N PHE A 14 9.53 9.96 4.84
CA PHE A 14 8.09 9.94 5.07
C PHE A 14 7.51 8.78 4.28
N TYR A 15 6.59 8.04 4.89
CA TYR A 15 5.87 6.96 4.26
C TYR A 15 4.39 7.30 4.15
N VAL A 16 3.76 6.80 3.09
CA VAL A 16 2.31 6.85 2.91
C VAL A 16 1.82 5.49 2.45
N CYS A 17 0.81 4.98 3.15
CA CYS A 17 0.08 3.78 2.76
C CYS A 17 -1.12 4.18 1.89
N ILE A 18 -1.23 3.62 0.70
CA ILE A 18 -2.36 3.82 -0.21
C ILE A 18 -3.06 2.47 -0.35
N THR A 19 -4.31 2.39 0.05
CA THR A 19 -5.03 1.11 0.09
C THR A 19 -6.51 1.29 -0.23
N ASN A 20 -7.15 0.27 -0.83
CA ASN A 20 -8.61 0.17 -0.89
C ASN A 20 -9.18 -0.84 0.14
N ASN A 21 -8.34 -1.36 1.03
CA ASN A 21 -8.70 -2.29 2.09
C ASN A 21 -8.96 -1.50 3.39
N LYS A 22 -10.24 -1.39 3.78
CA LYS A 22 -10.66 -0.61 4.97
C LYS A 22 -10.07 -1.18 6.26
N ASP A 23 -10.05 -2.51 6.38
CA ASP A 23 -9.54 -3.21 7.56
C ASP A 23 -8.03 -2.97 7.71
N LEU A 24 -7.27 -2.91 6.62
CA LEU A 24 -5.86 -2.55 6.64
C LEU A 24 -5.65 -1.07 6.98
N ALA A 25 -6.47 -0.18 6.43
CA ALA A 25 -6.40 1.26 6.71
C ALA A 25 -6.53 1.54 8.22
N GLU A 26 -7.40 0.82 8.93
CA GLU A 26 -7.54 0.94 10.38
C GLU A 26 -6.26 0.53 11.14
N CYS A 27 -5.42 -0.31 10.55
CA CYS A 27 -4.20 -0.82 11.15
C CYS A 27 -2.97 0.08 11.00
N VAL A 28 -3.03 1.13 10.18
CA VAL A 28 -1.86 1.95 9.80
C VAL A 28 -2.08 3.42 10.11
N ASP A 29 -1.02 4.18 10.35
CA ASP A 29 -1.12 5.63 10.58
C ASP A 29 -1.39 6.41 9.28
N ASP A 30 -2.38 7.31 9.32
CA ASP A 30 -2.78 8.22 8.25
C ASP A 30 -2.81 7.59 6.83
N PRO A 31 -3.56 6.48 6.62
CA PRO A 31 -3.66 5.86 5.31
C PRO A 31 -4.40 6.77 4.33
N ARG A 32 -3.98 6.72 3.08
CA ARG A 32 -4.78 7.16 1.96
C ARG A 32 -5.73 6.03 1.53
N LEU A 33 -6.91 6.00 2.14
CA LEU A 33 -7.98 5.09 1.73
C LEU A 33 -8.55 5.50 0.36
N VAL A 34 -8.67 4.54 -0.54
CA VAL A 34 -9.13 4.71 -1.91
C VAL A 34 -10.41 3.93 -2.11
N GLU A 35 -11.49 4.63 -2.50
CA GLU A 35 -12.71 3.98 -2.96
C GLU A 35 -12.52 3.48 -4.40
N GLY A 36 -12.74 2.19 -4.63
CA GLY A 36 -12.67 1.57 -5.96
C GLY A 36 -11.75 0.34 -6.04
N SER A 37 -11.37 -0.03 -7.27
CA SER A 37 -10.57 -1.22 -7.56
C SER A 37 -9.08 -1.01 -7.34
N ALA A 38 -8.30 -2.10 -7.42
CA ALA A 38 -6.84 -2.08 -7.41
C ALA A 38 -6.22 -1.10 -8.44
N ILE A 39 -6.86 -0.88 -9.59
CA ILE A 39 -6.41 0.10 -10.59
C ILE A 39 -6.46 1.53 -10.04
N SER A 40 -7.44 1.85 -9.19
CA SER A 40 -7.58 3.18 -8.58
C SER A 40 -6.41 3.44 -7.62
N VAL A 41 -6.04 2.44 -6.82
CA VAL A 41 -4.86 2.47 -5.94
C VAL A 41 -3.57 2.69 -6.76
N LEU A 42 -3.39 1.91 -7.84
CA LEU A 42 -2.22 2.05 -8.73
C LEU A 42 -2.16 3.42 -9.40
N THR A 43 -3.30 3.97 -9.82
CA THR A 43 -3.38 5.29 -10.46
C THR A 43 -2.92 6.39 -9.51
N ILE A 44 -3.44 6.39 -8.28
CA ILE A 44 -3.05 7.37 -7.25
C ILE A 44 -1.56 7.23 -6.92
N ALA A 45 -1.07 6.00 -6.77
CA ALA A 45 0.34 5.77 -6.48
C ALA A 45 1.26 6.28 -7.60
N ARG A 46 0.91 6.02 -8.86
CA ARG A 46 1.65 6.53 -10.03
C ARG A 46 1.70 8.06 -10.02
N ASP A 47 0.57 8.71 -9.80
CA ASP A 47 0.50 10.18 -9.80
C ASP A 47 1.36 10.76 -8.67
N MET A 48 1.46 10.07 -7.53
CA MET A 48 2.38 10.44 -6.44
C MET A 48 3.85 10.18 -6.81
N VAL A 49 4.18 9.09 -7.52
CA VAL A 49 5.54 8.86 -8.01
C VAL A 49 5.99 9.98 -8.97
N HIS A 50 5.08 10.49 -9.81
CA HIS A 50 5.35 11.69 -10.62
C HIS A 50 5.67 12.94 -9.80
N GLN A 51 5.22 13.00 -8.54
CA GLN A 51 5.50 14.08 -7.59
C GLN A 51 6.77 13.83 -6.74
N GLY A 52 7.58 12.82 -7.10
CA GLY A 52 8.85 12.52 -6.44
C GLY A 52 8.78 11.50 -5.31
N TRP A 53 7.64 10.80 -5.16
CA TRP A 53 7.55 9.63 -4.29
C TRP A 53 8.20 8.40 -4.92
N LYS A 54 8.62 7.44 -4.10
CA LYS A 54 9.24 6.18 -4.52
C LYS A 54 8.48 4.99 -3.99
N LEU A 55 8.31 3.97 -4.82
CA LEU A 55 7.67 2.74 -4.44
C LEU A 55 8.57 1.92 -3.50
N VAL A 56 8.01 1.47 -2.37
CA VAL A 56 8.76 0.71 -1.35
C VAL A 56 8.73 -0.79 -1.64
N ALA A 57 7.60 -1.32 -2.09
CA ALA A 57 7.41 -2.74 -2.39
C ALA A 57 6.72 -2.95 -3.73
N SER A 58 6.92 -4.12 -4.33
CA SER A 58 6.31 -4.48 -5.62
C SER A 58 4.79 -4.27 -5.59
N PRO A 59 4.19 -3.68 -6.65
CA PRO A 59 2.75 -3.48 -6.72
C PRO A 59 1.97 -4.79 -6.95
N LEU A 60 2.67 -5.85 -7.36
CA LEU A 60 2.10 -7.18 -7.63
C LEU A 60 2.48 -8.16 -6.52
N TYR A 61 1.50 -8.98 -6.14
CA TYR A 61 1.65 -10.02 -5.13
C TYR A 61 2.18 -11.32 -5.75
N GLY A 62 3.43 -11.30 -6.24
CA GLY A 62 4.12 -12.48 -6.75
C GLY A 62 3.26 -13.37 -7.66
N ASN A 63 2.99 -14.61 -7.22
CA ASN A 63 2.24 -15.61 -7.99
C ASN A 63 0.71 -15.52 -7.87
N PHE A 64 0.18 -14.56 -7.11
CA PHE A 64 -1.27 -14.37 -7.00
C PHE A 64 -1.81 -13.76 -8.29
N LYS A 65 -2.90 -14.33 -8.82
CA LYS A 65 -3.56 -13.82 -10.02
C LYS A 65 -4.16 -12.43 -9.73
N PRO A 66 -3.64 -11.34 -10.34
CA PRO A 66 -4.10 -9.99 -10.01
C PRO A 66 -5.60 -9.79 -10.27
N ALA A 67 -6.13 -10.42 -11.32
CA ALA A 67 -7.56 -10.51 -11.65
C ALA A 67 -8.48 -10.94 -10.50
N GLN A 68 -7.95 -11.72 -9.55
CA GLN A 68 -8.70 -12.37 -8.48
C GLN A 68 -8.52 -11.68 -7.13
N GLN A 69 -7.75 -10.58 -7.07
CA GLN A 69 -7.42 -9.88 -5.84
C GLN A 69 -8.07 -8.48 -5.86
N PRO A 70 -9.27 -8.31 -5.28
CA PRO A 70 -9.98 -7.03 -5.31
C PRO A 70 -9.28 -5.94 -4.49
N TYR A 71 -8.50 -6.35 -3.49
CA TYR A 71 -7.75 -5.47 -2.61
C TYR A 71 -6.31 -5.25 -3.09
N ARG A 72 -5.82 -4.03 -2.86
CA ARG A 72 -4.48 -3.60 -3.19
C ARG A 72 -4.00 -2.56 -2.20
N THR A 73 -2.77 -2.75 -1.74
CA THR A 73 -2.06 -1.83 -0.87
C THR A 73 -0.69 -1.53 -1.45
N LEU A 74 -0.30 -0.26 -1.43
CA LEU A 74 1.00 0.22 -1.87
C LEU A 74 1.58 1.14 -0.82
N ILE A 75 2.89 1.05 -0.60
CA ILE A 75 3.61 1.93 0.31
C ILE A 75 4.58 2.75 -0.53
N LEU A 76 4.48 4.07 -0.40
CA LEU A 76 5.42 4.99 -1.03
C LEU A 76 6.26 5.68 0.04
N SER A 77 7.50 6.01 -0.31
CA SER A 77 8.44 6.75 0.52
C SER A 77 8.90 8.03 -0.16
N ARG A 78 9.24 9.04 0.63
CA ARG A 78 9.83 10.29 0.14
C ARG A 78 10.79 10.86 1.19
N ARG A 79 11.96 11.35 0.78
CA ARG A 79 12.97 11.87 1.73
C ARG A 79 12.58 13.19 2.40
N ASP A 80 11.91 14.06 1.66
CA ASP A 80 11.51 15.38 2.12
C ASP A 80 10.16 15.75 1.50
N GLU A 81 9.29 16.34 2.29
CA GLU A 81 8.01 16.83 1.82
C GLU A 81 8.11 17.99 0.82
N ASN A 82 9.19 18.78 0.90
CA ASN A 82 9.34 20.06 0.22
C ASN A 82 10.35 20.06 -0.93
N THR A 83 11.07 18.95 -1.16
CA THR A 83 12.00 18.86 -2.29
C THR A 83 11.26 18.30 -3.51
N GLN A 84 11.16 19.10 -4.57
CA GLN A 84 10.60 18.68 -5.85
C GLN A 84 11.63 17.80 -6.58
N ILE A 85 11.59 16.50 -6.29
CA ILE A 85 12.48 15.49 -6.88
C ILE A 85 11.87 15.04 -8.22
N SER A 86 12.70 14.78 -9.22
CA SER A 86 12.27 14.14 -10.47
C SER A 86 11.59 12.80 -10.19
N ALA A 87 10.60 12.44 -10.99
CA ALA A 87 9.91 11.15 -10.86
C ALA A 87 10.89 9.96 -10.85
N ASP A 88 10.61 8.97 -10.02
CA ASP A 88 11.40 7.74 -9.96
C ASP A 88 10.99 6.80 -11.11
N SER A 89 11.77 6.81 -12.19
CA SER A 89 11.45 6.05 -13.41
C SER A 89 11.25 4.55 -13.16
N TYR A 90 12.00 3.97 -12.24
CA TYR A 90 11.86 2.56 -11.88
C TYR A 90 10.51 2.28 -11.20
N SER A 91 10.12 3.11 -10.23
CA SER A 91 8.80 3.03 -9.60
C SER A 91 7.66 3.21 -10.62
N LEU A 92 7.81 4.15 -11.57
CA LEU A 92 6.83 4.34 -12.65
C LEU A 92 6.70 3.10 -13.53
N GLU A 93 7.82 2.52 -13.95
CA GLU A 93 7.84 1.32 -14.78
C GLU A 93 7.14 0.13 -14.08
N LEU A 94 7.41 -0.07 -12.79
CA LEU A 94 6.75 -1.12 -12.01
C LEU A 94 5.24 -0.92 -11.90
N ILE A 95 4.80 0.31 -11.63
CA ILE A 95 3.37 0.62 -11.49
C ILE A 95 2.66 0.48 -12.84
N GLU A 96 3.20 1.03 -13.92
CA GLU A 96 2.58 0.93 -15.26
C GLU A 96 2.55 -0.53 -15.75
N SER A 97 3.60 -1.31 -15.48
CA SER A 97 3.62 -2.75 -15.79
C SER A 97 2.51 -3.49 -15.04
N ALA A 98 2.33 -3.20 -13.74
CA ALA A 98 1.25 -3.77 -12.97
C ALA A 98 -0.13 -3.35 -13.51
N MET A 99 -0.30 -2.05 -13.80
CA MET A 99 -1.54 -1.54 -14.39
C MET A 99 -1.89 -2.24 -15.70
N ASN A 100 -0.92 -2.52 -16.57
CA ASN A 100 -1.14 -3.26 -17.81
C ASN A 100 -1.64 -4.68 -17.55
N ILE A 101 -1.03 -5.39 -16.61
CA ILE A 101 -1.51 -6.73 -16.20
C ILE A 101 -2.97 -6.66 -15.71
N PHE A 102 -3.32 -5.68 -14.87
CA PHE A 102 -4.71 -5.50 -14.42
C PHE A 102 -5.67 -5.12 -15.56
N ARG A 103 -5.21 -4.38 -16.57
CA ARG A 103 -6.02 -4.00 -17.74
C ARG A 103 -6.33 -5.20 -18.64
N GLU A 104 -5.34 -6.08 -18.84
CA GLU A 104 -5.42 -7.30 -19.67
C GLU A 104 -6.23 -8.43 -19.03
N CYS A 105 -6.42 -8.40 -17.70
CA CYS A 105 -7.24 -9.39 -17.01
C CYS A 105 -8.71 -9.30 -17.45
N GLU A 106 -9.27 -10.43 -17.90
CA GLU A 106 -10.69 -10.53 -18.29
C GLU A 106 -11.63 -10.37 -17.09
N ILE A 107 -11.22 -10.86 -15.93
CA ILE A 107 -11.97 -10.78 -14.67
C ILE A 107 -11.39 -9.63 -13.84
N LYS A 108 -12.24 -8.66 -13.50
CA LYS A 108 -11.87 -7.51 -12.66
C LYS A 108 -12.73 -7.53 -11.41
N ARG A 109 -12.22 -8.19 -10.38
CA ARG A 109 -12.86 -8.21 -9.06
C ARG A 109 -12.86 -6.82 -8.45
N ILE A 110 -13.94 -6.48 -7.75
CA ILE A 110 -14.07 -5.23 -6.99
C ILE A 110 -14.34 -5.54 -5.51
N PRO A 111 -13.93 -4.68 -4.57
CA PRO A 111 -14.24 -4.87 -3.15
C PRO A 111 -15.73 -5.15 -2.91
N GLY A 112 -16.05 -6.20 -2.14
CA GLY A 112 -17.42 -6.57 -1.81
C GLY A 112 -18.20 -7.31 -2.92
N ASP A 113 -17.56 -7.75 -4.00
CA ASP A 113 -18.22 -8.56 -5.05
C ASP A 113 -18.33 -10.06 -4.73
N MET A 114 -17.90 -10.46 -3.52
CA MET A 114 -17.91 -11.83 -3.02
C MET A 114 -18.65 -11.89 -1.67
N PRO A 115 -19.14 -13.07 -1.26
CA PRO A 115 -19.70 -13.28 0.08
C PRO A 115 -18.74 -12.81 1.16
N ASP A 116 -19.27 -12.23 2.24
CA ASP A 116 -18.50 -11.57 3.31
C ASP A 116 -17.32 -12.41 3.84
N GLN A 117 -17.51 -13.73 3.99
CA GLN A 117 -16.44 -14.62 4.45
C GLN A 117 -15.26 -14.66 3.46
N ILE A 118 -15.54 -14.72 2.15
CA ILE A 118 -14.51 -14.76 1.11
C ILE A 118 -13.88 -13.38 0.93
N ASP A 119 -14.69 -12.32 1.01
CA ASP A 119 -14.19 -10.94 0.96
C ASP A 119 -13.22 -10.65 2.11
N SER A 120 -13.55 -11.10 3.32
CA SER A 120 -12.67 -11.02 4.50
C SER A 120 -11.36 -11.77 4.30
N ASP A 121 -11.37 -12.94 3.65
CA ASP A 121 -10.15 -13.68 3.33
C ASP A 121 -9.26 -12.89 2.35
N TYR A 122 -9.84 -12.24 1.33
CA TYR A 122 -9.07 -11.39 0.42
C TYR A 122 -8.46 -10.18 1.13
N LYS A 123 -9.19 -9.55 2.06
CA LYS A 123 -8.64 -8.47 2.88
C LYS A 123 -7.49 -8.95 3.77
N TYR A 124 -7.62 -10.14 4.36
CA TYR A 124 -6.56 -10.74 5.17
C TYR A 124 -5.31 -11.05 4.34
N VAL A 125 -5.47 -11.61 3.13
CA VAL A 125 -4.35 -11.88 2.22
C VAL A 125 -3.62 -10.58 1.86
N ASP A 126 -4.36 -9.52 1.53
CA ASP A 126 -3.77 -8.19 1.25
C ASP A 126 -2.95 -7.66 2.45
N PHE A 127 -3.49 -7.77 3.67
CA PHE A 127 -2.77 -7.39 4.89
C PHE A 127 -1.53 -8.24 5.13
N ALA A 128 -1.67 -9.56 5.13
CA ALA A 128 -0.58 -10.49 5.44
C ALA A 128 0.60 -10.32 4.48
N LEU A 129 0.34 -9.97 3.21
CA LEU A 129 1.39 -9.71 2.22
C LEU A 129 2.14 -8.39 2.46
N MET A 130 1.52 -7.42 3.12
CA MET A 130 2.10 -6.10 3.38
C MET A 130 2.59 -5.92 4.82
N GLU A 131 2.22 -6.81 5.74
CA GLU A 131 2.47 -6.69 7.18
C GLU A 131 3.94 -6.41 7.50
N ASP A 132 4.86 -7.20 6.94
CA ASP A 132 6.29 -7.02 7.16
C ASP A 132 6.78 -5.67 6.62
N THR A 133 6.34 -5.25 5.43
CA THR A 133 6.71 -3.95 4.87
C THR A 133 6.15 -2.79 5.71
N LEU A 134 4.91 -2.88 6.19
CA LEU A 134 4.31 -1.88 7.07
C LEU A 134 5.08 -1.76 8.39
N ARG A 135 5.52 -2.90 8.95
CA ARG A 135 6.32 -2.97 10.16
C ARG A 135 7.72 -2.39 9.97
N GLU A 136 8.40 -2.73 8.87
CA GLU A 136 9.71 -2.18 8.50
C GLU A 136 9.67 -0.66 8.25
N CYS A 137 8.58 -0.16 7.67
CA CYS A 137 8.34 1.27 7.47
C CYS A 137 7.93 1.99 8.76
N GLY A 138 7.64 1.27 9.84
CA GLY A 138 7.22 1.84 11.12
C GLY A 138 5.84 2.50 11.12
N ILE A 139 4.96 2.13 10.17
CA ILE A 139 3.60 2.71 10.02
C ILE A 139 2.47 1.76 10.46
N LEU A 140 2.82 0.55 10.91
CA LEU A 140 1.87 -0.42 11.46
C LEU A 140 1.57 -0.14 12.94
N ARG A 141 0.29 0.05 13.28
CA ARG A 141 -0.17 0.33 14.65
C ARG A 141 -0.71 -0.90 15.39
N CYS A 142 -1.51 -1.71 14.71
CA CYS A 142 -2.17 -2.89 15.26
C CYS A 142 -2.05 -4.05 14.26
N ASP A 143 -2.12 -5.28 14.76
CA ASP A 143 -2.37 -6.43 13.91
C ASP A 143 -3.86 -6.50 13.54
N LEU A 144 -4.19 -7.03 12.36
CA LEU A 144 -5.56 -7.12 11.85
C LEU A 144 -6.54 -7.82 12.82
N HIS A 145 -6.05 -8.77 13.62
CA HIS A 145 -6.85 -9.52 14.60
C HIS A 145 -7.31 -8.68 15.81
N ARG A 146 -6.66 -7.54 16.07
CA ARG A 146 -7.06 -6.61 17.14
C ARG A 146 -8.05 -5.56 16.66
N CYS A 147 -8.04 -5.23 15.36
CA CYS A 147 -8.86 -4.18 14.79
C CYS A 147 -10.27 -4.69 14.35
N THR A 148 -10.43 -5.99 14.06
CA THR A 148 -11.73 -6.64 13.77
C THR A 148 -12.59 -7.02 15.00
N ARG A 149 -12.15 -6.69 16.22
CA ARG A 149 -12.89 -6.94 17.49
C ARG A 149 -13.46 -5.66 18.15
N GLY A 150 -13.52 -4.56 17.41
CA GLY A 150 -14.10 -3.28 17.84
C GLY A 150 -15.59 -3.18 17.56
#